data_AF-A0A455X8B6-F1
#
_entry.id   AF-A0A455X8B6-F1
#
_cell.length_a   1.000
_cell.length_b   1.000
_cell.length_c   1.000
_cell.angle_alpha   90.00
_cell.angle_beta   90.00
_cell.angle_gamma   90.00
#
_symmetry.space_group_name_H-M   'P 1'
#
loop_
_entity.id
_entity.type
_entity.pdbx_description
1 polymer ?
#
loop_
_entity_poly.entity_id
_entity_poly.type
_entity_poly.pdbx_seq_one_letter_code
_entity_poly.pdbx_strand_id
1 'polypeptide(L)'
;MKFNKCLRNDEFDKSYLNSIYLKRSDVLRWCQSEFLLPPPIWQITNLDSPKLEEQIEDLDDDKDNWYDNLSSRRKQRIACLEIAKQLWKENPELTYKEVHSHPAMTRYGYGKSFTFDTFKKWARPYASEYAKQGGSKQ
;
A
#
# COMPACT_ATOMS: atom_id res chain seq x y z
N MET A 1 20.34 12.47 37.85
CA MET A 1 21.30 13.37 37.16
C MET A 1 20.56 14.58 36.62
N LYS A 2 21.14 15.79 36.67
CA LYS A 2 20.54 16.99 36.04
C LYS A 2 20.77 16.92 34.53
N PHE A 3 19.71 16.88 33.73
CA PHE A 3 19.70 16.78 32.25
C PHE A 3 20.76 17.65 31.55
N ASN A 4 20.99 18.87 32.04
CA ASN A 4 21.97 19.81 31.48
C ASN A 4 23.43 19.33 31.54
N LYS A 5 23.79 18.47 32.51
CA LYS A 5 25.15 17.92 32.59
C LYS A 5 25.36 16.82 31.53
N CYS A 6 24.33 16.01 31.30
CA CYS A 6 24.33 15.00 30.23
C CYS A 6 24.46 15.64 28.85
N LEU A 7 23.72 16.72 28.60
CA LEU A 7 23.76 17.43 27.30
C LEU A 7 25.13 18.06 26.99
N ARG A 8 25.86 18.53 28.01
CA ARG A 8 27.18 19.18 27.83
C ARG A 8 28.32 18.18 27.66
N ASN A 9 28.20 17.01 28.27
CA ASN A 9 29.27 16.01 28.29
C ASN A 9 29.02 14.85 27.32
N ASP A 10 27.88 14.85 26.61
CA ASP A 10 27.42 13.73 25.78
C ASP A 10 27.32 12.38 26.54
N GLU A 11 27.17 12.46 27.86
CA GLU A 11 27.09 11.31 28.75
C GLU A 11 25.64 11.07 29.13
N PHE A 12 25.03 10.05 28.53
CA PHE A 12 23.64 9.68 28.78
C PHE A 12 23.53 8.36 29.54
N ASP A 13 22.71 8.35 30.58
CA ASP A 13 22.30 7.11 31.26
C ASP A 13 21.39 6.31 30.33
N LYS A 14 21.95 5.25 29.74
CA LYS A 14 21.26 4.35 28.82
C LYS A 14 20.07 3.65 29.48
N SER A 15 20.16 3.33 30.77
CA SER A 15 19.08 2.68 31.51
C SER A 15 17.88 3.62 31.63
N TYR A 16 18.16 4.89 31.98
CA TYR A 16 17.17 5.95 32.02
C TYR A 16 16.55 6.22 30.63
N LEU A 17 17.35 6.35 29.58
CA LEU A 17 16.82 6.58 28.22
C LEU A 17 15.93 5.42 27.75
N ASN A 18 16.32 4.18 28.03
CA ASN A 18 15.51 2.99 27.71
C ASN A 18 14.20 2.93 28.49
N SER A 19 14.14 3.56 29.67
CA SER A 19 12.90 3.66 30.45
C SER A 19 11.90 4.66 29.88
N ILE A 20 12.34 5.56 28.99
CA ILE A 20 11.49 6.57 28.35
C ILE A 20 10.99 6.02 27.03
N TYR A 21 9.68 5.73 26.99
CA TYR A 21 9.01 5.37 25.75
C TYR A 21 8.41 6.61 25.07
N LEU A 22 8.93 6.96 23.89
CA LEU A 22 8.38 8.01 23.03
C LEU A 22 7.73 7.40 21.80
N LYS A 23 6.43 7.65 21.63
CA LYS A 23 5.73 7.28 20.39
C LYS A 23 6.15 8.25 19.29
N ARG A 24 6.69 7.70 18.20
CA ARG A 24 7.10 8.47 17.03
C ARG A 24 5.96 9.37 16.51
N SER A 25 4.74 8.85 16.45
CA SER A 25 3.55 9.60 16.01
C SER A 25 3.28 10.85 16.84
N ASP A 26 3.44 10.75 18.16
CA ASP A 26 3.17 11.86 19.07
C ASP A 26 4.18 12.98 18.90
N VAL A 27 5.45 12.63 18.76
CA VAL A 27 6.49 13.65 18.56
C VAL A 27 6.40 14.29 17.17
N LEU A 28 6.05 13.52 16.14
CA LEU A 28 5.81 14.09 14.80
C LEU A 28 4.62 15.06 14.80
N ARG A 29 3.53 14.70 15.48
CA ARG A 29 2.35 15.55 15.64
C ARG A 29 2.68 16.83 16.40
N TRP A 30 3.49 16.74 17.46
CA TRP A 30 3.96 17.92 18.20
C TRP A 30 4.87 18.82 17.35
N CYS A 31 5.79 18.24 16.58
CA CYS A 31 6.60 19.01 15.63
C CYS A 31 5.73 19.76 14.61
N GLN A 32 4.65 19.14 14.13
CA GLN A 32 3.71 19.78 13.22
C GLN A 32 2.94 20.94 13.88
N SER A 33 2.48 20.78 15.13
CA SER A 33 1.74 21.84 15.83
C SER A 33 2.60 23.05 16.15
N GLU A 34 3.89 22.83 16.45
CA GLU A 34 4.84 23.89 16.80
C GLU A 34 5.65 24.40 15.59
N PHE A 35 5.31 23.98 14.36
CA PHE A 35 6.04 24.33 13.14
C PHE A 35 7.55 24.04 13.22
N LEU A 36 7.93 22.96 13.92
CA LEU A 36 9.30 22.50 14.07
C LEU A 36 9.63 21.41 13.05
N LEU A 37 10.89 21.36 12.63
CA LEU A 37 11.39 20.24 11.84
C LEU A 37 11.50 18.99 12.73
N PRO A 38 11.01 17.82 12.27
CA PRO A 38 11.24 16.56 12.97
C PRO A 38 12.74 16.27 13.14
N PRO A 39 13.12 15.53 14.21
CA PRO A 39 14.49 15.05 14.37
C PRO A 39 15.03 14.38 13.09
N PRO A 40 16.27 14.66 12.65
CA PRO A 40 16.84 14.11 11.41
C PRO A 40 16.78 12.58 11.32
N ILE A 41 16.97 11.88 12.44
CA ILE A 41 16.85 10.41 12.52
C ILE A 41 15.43 9.89 12.22
N TRP A 42 14.42 10.76 12.33
CA TRP A 42 13.04 10.45 11.98
C TRP A 42 12.59 11.06 10.68
N GLN A 43 13.41 11.89 10.04
CA GLN A 43 13.18 12.30 8.67
C GLN A 43 13.40 11.06 7.81
N ILE A 44 12.34 10.61 7.13
CA ILE A 44 12.46 9.52 6.17
C ILE A 44 13.26 10.11 5.00
N THR A 45 14.56 9.90 5.01
CA THR A 45 15.40 10.17 3.84
C THR A 45 14.91 9.24 2.76
N ASN A 46 14.29 9.78 1.72
CA ASN A 46 13.84 9.04 0.56
C ASN A 46 14.97 8.12 0.08
N LEU A 47 14.85 6.83 0.40
CA LEU A 47 15.59 5.76 -0.25
C LEU A 47 14.57 5.05 -1.12
N ASP A 48 14.81 5.10 -2.42
CA ASP A 48 13.98 4.55 -3.48
C ASP A 48 13.57 3.09 -3.20
N SER A 49 12.36 2.85 -2.68
CA SER A 49 11.46 1.77 -3.14
C SER A 49 10.21 1.59 -2.26
N PRO A 50 9.12 1.06 -2.86
CA PRO A 50 7.82 0.90 -2.21
C PRO A 50 7.80 -0.38 -1.38
N LYS A 51 7.46 -0.28 -0.09
CA LYS A 51 6.80 -1.33 0.71
C LYS A 51 6.52 -0.82 2.13
N LEU A 52 5.25 -0.56 2.41
CA LEU A 52 4.67 -0.89 3.70
C LEU A 52 3.23 -1.34 3.44
N GLU A 53 3.11 -2.60 3.03
CA GLU A 53 1.95 -3.39 3.40
C GLU A 53 2.02 -3.65 4.92
N GLU A 54 0.83 -3.67 5.53
CA GLU A 54 0.53 -4.07 6.92
C GLU A 54 0.72 -3.02 8.03
N GLN A 55 -0.27 -2.15 8.16
CA GLN A 55 -1.25 -2.17 9.26
C GLN A 55 -2.20 -0.99 9.05
N ILE A 56 -3.22 -1.18 8.20
CA ILE A 56 -4.37 -0.29 8.21
C ILE A 56 -5.27 -0.89 9.29
N GLU A 57 -5.18 -0.32 10.50
CA GLU A 57 -6.30 -0.40 11.43
C GLU A 57 -7.54 0.11 10.68
N ASP A 58 -8.60 -0.70 10.70
CA ASP A 58 -9.97 -0.31 10.31
C ASP A 58 -10.40 0.84 11.22
N LEU A 59 -9.96 2.05 10.88
CA LEU A 59 -10.60 3.29 11.29
C LEU A 59 -11.57 3.64 10.17
N ASP A 60 -12.76 3.07 10.30
CA ASP A 60 -13.95 3.40 9.54
C ASP A 60 -14.44 4.78 10.01
N ASP A 61 -13.70 5.84 9.64
CA ASP A 61 -14.19 7.23 9.61
C ASP A 61 -13.16 8.16 8.92
N ASP A 62 -13.65 8.98 7.97
CA ASP A 62 -13.01 10.21 7.47
C ASP A 62 -11.73 10.16 6.60
N LYS A 63 -11.66 9.24 5.63
CA LYS A 63 -10.88 9.50 4.39
C LYS A 63 -11.73 9.42 3.14
N ASP A 64 -12.76 10.25 3.06
CA ASP A 64 -13.64 10.35 1.88
C ASP A 64 -12.92 10.60 0.54
N ASN A 65 -11.67 11.08 0.56
CA ASN A 65 -10.89 11.37 -0.65
C ASN A 65 -9.72 10.41 -0.90
N TRP A 66 -9.66 9.24 -0.24
CA TRP A 66 -8.52 8.32 -0.43
C TRP A 66 -8.39 7.87 -1.89
N TYR A 67 -9.52 7.58 -2.54
CA TYR A 67 -9.55 7.14 -3.93
C TYR A 67 -9.14 8.29 -4.85
N ASP A 68 -9.59 9.51 -4.57
CA ASP A 68 -9.26 10.68 -5.37
C ASP A 68 -7.77 11.01 -5.40
N ASN A 69 -7.09 10.78 -4.29
CA ASN A 69 -5.64 10.94 -4.14
C ASN A 69 -4.81 9.87 -4.87
N LEU A 70 -5.43 8.84 -5.46
CA LEU A 70 -4.70 7.85 -6.24
C LEU A 70 -4.29 8.39 -7.61
N SER A 71 -3.09 8.02 -8.06
CA SER A 71 -2.68 8.26 -9.43
C SER A 71 -3.61 7.54 -10.42
N SER A 72 -3.80 8.11 -11.61
CA SER A 72 -4.66 7.54 -12.66
C SER A 72 -4.29 6.09 -12.98
N ARG A 73 -2.99 5.74 -12.93
CA ARG A 73 -2.51 4.37 -13.12
C ARG A 73 -2.95 3.42 -12.00
N ARG A 74 -2.97 3.87 -10.73
CA ARG A 74 -3.46 3.06 -9.59
C ARG A 74 -4.97 2.87 -9.67
N LYS A 75 -5.73 3.92 -9.99
CA LYS A 75 -7.18 3.85 -10.24
C LYS A 75 -7.48 2.82 -11.34
N GLN A 76 -6.76 2.90 -12.46
CA GLN A 76 -6.88 1.95 -13.57
C GLN A 76 -6.58 0.50 -13.16
N ARG A 77 -5.53 0.29 -12.37
CA ARG A 77 -5.18 -1.04 -11.87
C ARG A 77 -6.28 -1.60 -10.95
N ILE A 78 -6.80 -0.79 -10.03
CA ILE A 78 -7.85 -1.22 -9.10
C ILE A 78 -9.10 -1.63 -9.88
N ALA A 79 -9.60 -0.75 -10.74
CA ALA A 79 -10.79 -1.02 -11.53
C ALA A 79 -10.64 -2.23 -12.46
N CYS A 80 -9.45 -2.43 -13.04
CA CYS A 80 -9.14 -3.66 -13.78
C CYS A 80 -9.29 -4.91 -12.93
N LEU A 81 -8.72 -4.91 -11.72
CA LEU A 81 -8.79 -6.07 -10.83
C LEU A 81 -10.21 -6.33 -10.31
N GLU A 82 -10.99 -5.29 -10.05
CA GLU A 82 -12.38 -5.44 -9.62
C GLU A 82 -13.26 -6.06 -10.71
N ILE A 83 -13.09 -5.65 -11.98
CA ILE A 83 -13.79 -6.28 -13.10
C ILE A 83 -13.37 -7.76 -13.23
N ALA A 84 -12.07 -8.07 -13.10
CA ALA A 84 -11.58 -9.44 -13.18
C ALA A 84 -12.20 -10.33 -12.09
N LYS A 85 -12.24 -9.84 -10.85
CA LYS A 85 -12.87 -10.53 -9.72
C LYS A 85 -14.33 -10.85 -10.02
N GLN A 86 -15.08 -9.86 -10.52
CA GLN A 86 -16.49 -10.04 -10.83
C GLN A 86 -16.70 -11.07 -11.94
N LEU A 87 -15.87 -11.04 -12.99
CA LEU A 87 -15.93 -12.01 -14.09
C LEU A 87 -15.64 -13.43 -13.61
N TRP A 88 -14.64 -13.63 -12.74
CA TRP A 88 -14.38 -14.96 -12.17
C TRP A 88 -15.42 -15.41 -11.15
N LYS A 89 -16.09 -14.48 -10.47
CA LYS A 89 -17.19 -14.79 -9.57
C LYS A 89 -18.42 -15.28 -10.34
N GLU A 90 -18.69 -14.68 -11.49
CA GLU A 90 -19.80 -15.06 -12.38
C GLU A 90 -19.48 -16.33 -13.17
N ASN A 91 -18.27 -16.45 -13.68
CA ASN A 91 -17.80 -17.63 -14.41
C ASN A 91 -16.37 -18.02 -13.97
N PRO A 92 -16.25 -18.97 -13.03
CA PRO A 92 -14.96 -19.45 -12.53
C PRO A 92 -14.11 -20.17 -13.59
N GLU A 93 -14.69 -20.60 -14.71
CA GLU A 93 -13.99 -21.34 -15.77
C GLU A 93 -13.28 -20.41 -16.77
N LEU A 94 -13.39 -19.10 -16.60
CA LEU A 94 -12.68 -18.16 -17.46
C LEU A 94 -11.17 -18.20 -17.22
N THR A 95 -10.42 -18.38 -18.29
CA THR A 95 -8.96 -18.26 -18.28
C THR A 95 -8.54 -16.80 -18.16
N TYR A 96 -7.28 -16.56 -17.74
CA TYR A 96 -6.71 -15.21 -17.73
C TYR A 96 -6.84 -14.49 -19.07
N LYS A 97 -6.70 -15.21 -20.20
CA LYS A 97 -6.75 -14.61 -21.53
C LYS A 97 -8.16 -14.12 -21.85
N GLU A 98 -9.17 -14.93 -21.55
CA GLU A 98 -10.57 -14.58 -21.77
C GLU A 98 -11.03 -13.43 -20.88
N VAL A 99 -10.57 -13.39 -19.62
CA VAL A 99 -10.82 -12.24 -18.75
C VAL A 99 -10.15 -10.98 -19.28
N HIS A 100 -8.88 -11.06 -19.70
CA HIS A 100 -8.12 -9.90 -20.21
C HIS A 100 -8.71 -9.33 -21.51
N SER A 101 -9.21 -10.19 -22.40
CA SER A 101 -9.86 -9.79 -23.64
C SER A 101 -11.36 -9.50 -23.50
N HIS A 102 -11.93 -9.63 -22.31
CA HIS A 102 -13.37 -9.49 -22.10
C HIS A 102 -13.87 -8.09 -22.50
N PRO A 103 -15.06 -7.96 -23.13
CA PRO A 103 -15.62 -6.66 -23.52
C PRO A 103 -15.69 -5.65 -22.36
N ALA A 104 -16.00 -6.11 -21.15
CA ALA A 104 -16.01 -5.26 -19.96
C ALA A 104 -14.63 -4.63 -19.67
N MET A 105 -13.54 -5.40 -19.75
CA MET A 105 -12.17 -4.89 -19.58
C MET A 105 -11.81 -3.82 -20.59
N THR A 106 -12.28 -4.00 -21.83
CA THR A 106 -11.98 -3.07 -22.94
C THR A 106 -12.84 -1.80 -22.85
N ARG A 107 -14.13 -1.94 -22.52
CA ARG A 107 -15.09 -0.84 -22.45
C ARG A 107 -14.78 0.14 -21.31
N TYR A 108 -14.35 -0.38 -20.16
CA TYR A 108 -13.94 0.46 -19.02
C TYR A 108 -12.45 0.84 -19.07
N GLY A 109 -11.76 0.52 -20.19
CA GLY A 109 -10.51 1.14 -20.58
C GLY A 109 -9.24 0.51 -20.03
N TYR A 110 -9.30 -0.63 -19.35
CA TYR A 110 -8.13 -1.17 -18.63
C TYR A 110 -7.45 -2.36 -19.33
N GLY A 111 -8.13 -3.02 -20.28
CA GLY A 111 -7.55 -4.13 -21.06
C GLY A 111 -6.35 -3.73 -21.92
N LYS A 112 -6.29 -2.46 -22.37
CA LYS A 112 -5.19 -1.91 -23.20
C LYS A 112 -4.11 -1.19 -22.40
N SER A 113 -4.38 -0.77 -21.16
CA SER A 113 -3.43 0.00 -20.34
C SER A 113 -2.28 -0.85 -19.79
N PHE A 114 -2.47 -2.17 -19.75
CA PHE A 114 -1.52 -3.11 -19.17
C PHE A 114 -1.37 -4.32 -20.09
N THR A 115 -0.14 -4.82 -20.20
CA THR A 115 0.13 -6.05 -20.94
C THR A 115 -0.52 -7.24 -20.24
N PHE A 116 -0.80 -8.30 -21.00
CA PHE A 116 -1.35 -9.54 -20.48
C PHE A 116 -0.51 -10.11 -19.31
N ASP A 117 0.83 -10.08 -19.42
CA ASP A 117 1.72 -10.58 -18.37
C ASP A 117 1.62 -9.77 -17.07
N THR A 118 1.49 -8.45 -17.20
CA THR A 118 1.30 -7.54 -16.06
C THR A 118 -0.03 -7.82 -15.37
N PHE A 119 -1.10 -7.97 -16.17
CA PHE A 119 -2.42 -8.34 -15.68
C PHE A 119 -2.38 -9.68 -14.93
N LYS A 120 -1.82 -10.73 -15.56
CA LYS A 120 -1.70 -12.07 -14.98
C LYS A 120 -0.96 -12.04 -13.64
N LYS A 121 0.12 -11.27 -13.53
CA LYS A 121 0.88 -11.11 -12.28
C LYS A 121 0.03 -10.50 -11.17
N TRP A 122 -0.74 -9.46 -11.47
CA TRP A 122 -1.56 -8.76 -10.46
C TRP A 122 -2.84 -9.49 -10.10
N ALA A 123 -3.45 -10.19 -11.06
CA ALA A 123 -4.73 -10.87 -10.90
C ALA A 123 -4.59 -12.24 -10.23
N ARG A 124 -3.36 -12.79 -10.14
CA ARG A 124 -3.07 -14.11 -9.55
C ARG A 124 -3.71 -14.39 -8.18
N PRO A 125 -3.75 -13.45 -7.21
CA PRO A 125 -4.39 -13.68 -5.92
C PRO A 125 -5.91 -13.87 -6.02
N TYR A 126 -6.53 -13.31 -7.05
CA TYR A 126 -7.98 -13.22 -7.22
C TYR A 126 -8.55 -14.21 -8.24
N ALA A 127 -7.68 -14.81 -9.05
CA ALA A 127 -8.07 -15.74 -10.08
C ALA A 127 -8.72 -17.00 -9.49
N SER A 128 -9.64 -17.59 -10.25
CA SER A 128 -10.20 -18.90 -9.92
C SER A 128 -9.10 -19.97 -9.93
N GLU A 129 -9.34 -21.08 -9.24
CA GLU A 129 -8.41 -22.23 -9.25
C GLU A 129 -8.22 -22.77 -10.67
N TYR A 130 -9.28 -22.80 -11.48
CA TYR A 130 -9.21 -23.19 -12.90
C TYR A 130 -8.25 -22.31 -13.70
N ALA A 131 -8.35 -20.99 -13.55
CA ALA A 131 -7.46 -20.05 -14.21
C ALA A 131 -6.01 -20.22 -13.75
N LYS A 132 -5.78 -20.45 -12.44
CA LYS A 132 -4.44 -20.69 -11.86
C LYS A 132 -3.79 -21.97 -12.38
N GLN A 133 -4.57 -23.02 -12.59
CA GLN A 133 -4.10 -24.31 -13.13
C GLN A 133 -3.82 -24.26 -14.64
N GLY A 134 -4.05 -23.11 -15.29
CA GLY A 134 -3.70 -22.89 -16.69
C GLY A 134 -4.79 -23.30 -17.68
N GLY A 135 -6.02 -23.52 -17.21
CA GLY A 135 -7.11 -24.04 -18.04
C GLY A 135 -6.72 -25.40 -18.59
N SER A 136 -6.72 -26.42 -17.72
CA SER A 136 -6.47 -27.79 -18.15
C SER A 136 -7.61 -28.18 -19.09
N LYS A 137 -7.32 -28.18 -20.40
CA LYS A 137 -8.25 -28.66 -21.43
C LYS A 137 -8.68 -30.07 -21.05
N GLN A 138 -9.98 -30.27 -20.79
CA GLN A 138 -10.62 -31.54 -21.15
C GLN A 138 -10.78 -31.61 -22.67
#